data_AF-G3JNH6-F1
#
_entry.id   AF-G3JNH6-F1
#
_cell.length_a   1.000
_cell.length_b   1.000
_cell.length_c   1.000
_cell.angle_alpha   90.00
_cell.angle_beta   90.00
_cell.angle_gamma   90.00
#
_symmetry.space_group_name_H-M   'P 1'
#
loop_
_entity.id
_entity.type
_entity.pdbx_description
1 polymer ?
#
loop_
_entity_poly.entity_id
_entity_poly.type
_entity_poly.pdbx_seq_one_letter_code
_entity_poly.pdbx_strand_id
1 'polypeptide(L)'
;MPSKVLHSLTAGSVMERLDTTHAITGTNSRVQTPVWVDEWFDWKDFTYDNIKRIYHDQLNRLSIGDSHESEILEHDRIVFNEASVDDLLRKFPVSVVNWALHSATSQNETPHFGRGSRCPAILWQHARYIPDWSVIVTERVNVLPGDSKISSKWWPEMLNNESYHVEWTNVVSQVATYMAACSSRYGFIVTDREVVVLRITRQAVGPGLATSRSPRRITRRNIMSDSSVAASSSSPRIPSSQDYVDDNPLNWDYWVSYKTIHWQKSYRSGDKLTPQLALWALAMMASHGDNHIDYSYPGLDTWRAEGLKRFVHNTSGEVVTEKRTKMVFEGSSPFSAGVGTAQGTNTAAAAEDDIYSDDRQGASVTSHVDMHMHDDGYAEPELPQLRSSALAETSPSFYGEWVEVEVRKKGDLYEYRAKGAKKDRKSSARGDWVQVEGGAFALQGRKHTYYTQNFPKS
;
A
#
# COMPACT_ATOMS: atom_id res chain seq x y z
N MET A 1 16.43 -0.78 -37.11
CA MET A 1 16.81 -1.91 -36.24
C MET A 1 15.92 -1.88 -35.01
N PRO A 2 15.51 -3.03 -34.45
CA PRO A 2 14.73 -3.04 -33.22
C PRO A 2 15.51 -2.36 -32.09
N SER A 3 14.88 -1.40 -31.42
CA SER A 3 15.47 -0.66 -30.31
C SER A 3 15.31 -1.46 -29.01
N LYS A 4 16.16 -1.18 -28.02
CA LYS A 4 16.00 -1.75 -26.67
C LYS A 4 14.80 -1.10 -25.96
N VAL A 5 14.15 -1.82 -25.06
CA VAL A 5 13.07 -1.29 -24.20
C VAL A 5 13.50 0.02 -23.52
N LEU A 6 14.72 0.06 -22.97
CA LEU A 6 15.27 1.29 -22.37
C LEU A 6 15.30 2.48 -23.33
N HIS A 7 15.62 2.24 -24.60
CA HIS A 7 15.69 3.29 -25.60
C HIS A 7 14.30 3.87 -25.89
N SER A 8 13.28 3.02 -26.03
CA SER A 8 11.88 3.44 -26.19
C SER A 8 11.41 4.28 -25.01
N LEU A 9 11.68 3.83 -23.79
CA LEU A 9 11.22 4.49 -22.56
C LEU A 9 11.95 5.81 -22.29
N THR A 10 13.16 6.03 -22.81
CA THR A 10 13.96 7.25 -22.59
C THR A 10 13.93 8.23 -23.77
N ALA A 11 13.20 7.89 -24.83
CA ALA A 11 12.91 8.79 -25.93
C ALA A 11 12.14 10.03 -25.45
N GLY A 12 12.25 11.14 -26.19
CA GLY A 12 11.45 12.34 -25.88
C GLY A 12 9.95 12.08 -26.11
N SER A 13 9.11 12.74 -25.33
CA SER A 13 7.65 12.58 -25.43
C SER A 13 7.00 13.74 -26.18
N VAL A 14 5.89 13.49 -26.87
CA VAL A 14 5.03 14.55 -27.42
C VAL A 14 4.49 15.48 -26.33
N MET A 15 4.39 14.98 -25.10
CA MET A 15 3.96 15.74 -23.92
C MET A 15 4.83 16.98 -23.69
N GLU A 16 6.10 16.97 -24.13
CA GLU A 16 7.01 18.11 -24.04
C GLU A 16 6.57 19.34 -24.87
N ARG A 17 5.68 19.13 -25.84
CA ARG A 17 5.30 20.10 -26.88
C ARG A 17 3.82 20.46 -26.87
N LEU A 18 3.12 20.18 -25.78
CA LEU A 18 1.70 20.49 -25.65
C LEU A 18 1.48 22.00 -25.52
N ASP A 19 0.39 22.46 -26.14
CA ASP A 19 -0.10 23.82 -26.00
C ASP A 19 -1.13 23.88 -24.87
N THR A 20 -0.77 24.59 -23.80
CA THR A 20 -1.60 24.73 -22.60
C THR A 20 -2.26 26.10 -22.50
N THR A 21 -2.17 26.94 -23.55
CA THR A 21 -2.73 28.30 -23.55
C THR A 21 -4.25 28.33 -23.41
N HIS A 22 -4.94 27.25 -23.80
CA HIS A 22 -6.39 27.10 -23.72
C HIS A 22 -6.85 26.23 -22.54
N ALA A 23 -5.92 25.82 -21.66
CA ALA A 23 -6.24 24.96 -20.53
C ALA A 23 -7.10 25.73 -19.51
N ILE A 24 -8.19 25.11 -19.06
CA ILE A 24 -9.03 25.69 -18.02
C ILE A 24 -8.22 25.92 -16.75
N THR A 25 -8.50 27.03 -16.07
CA THR A 25 -7.89 27.38 -14.77
C THR A 25 -8.90 27.21 -13.64
N GLY A 26 -8.44 27.18 -12.40
CA GLY A 26 -9.30 27.14 -11.21
C GLY A 26 -8.92 26.02 -10.25
N THR A 27 -9.84 25.67 -9.35
CA THR A 27 -9.61 24.60 -8.37
C THR A 27 -9.80 23.22 -8.99
N ASN A 28 -9.21 22.22 -8.34
CA ASN A 28 -9.43 20.82 -8.68
C ASN A 28 -10.87 20.40 -8.33
N SER A 29 -11.38 19.41 -9.06
CA SER A 29 -12.64 18.76 -8.70
C SER A 29 -12.48 18.10 -7.33
N ARG A 30 -13.40 18.39 -6.40
CA ARG A 30 -13.38 17.78 -5.07
C ARG A 30 -14.04 16.41 -5.12
N VAL A 31 -13.33 15.40 -4.67
CA VAL A 31 -13.87 14.06 -4.41
C VAL A 31 -13.88 13.88 -2.90
N GLN A 32 -14.89 13.20 -2.36
CA GLN A 32 -14.87 12.82 -0.96
C GLN A 32 -13.77 11.76 -0.75
N THR A 33 -12.74 12.12 0.01
CA THR A 33 -11.58 11.26 0.27
C THR A 33 -11.53 10.93 1.76
N PRO A 34 -11.86 9.69 2.18
CA PRO A 34 -11.78 9.30 3.59
C PRO A 34 -10.33 9.26 4.10
N VAL A 35 -9.37 9.09 3.19
CA VAL A 35 -7.94 9.18 3.51
C VAL A 35 -7.51 10.63 3.41
N TRP A 36 -6.91 11.15 4.49
CA TRP A 36 -6.26 12.45 4.52
C TRP A 36 -4.76 12.28 4.69
N VAL A 37 -3.97 12.97 3.87
CA VAL A 37 -2.51 12.96 3.96
C VAL A 37 -2.04 14.34 4.37
N ASP A 38 -1.19 14.42 5.39
CA ASP A 38 -0.57 15.63 5.90
C ASP A 38 0.96 15.60 5.88
N GLU A 39 1.55 14.39 5.78
CA GLU A 39 2.99 14.19 5.77
C GLU A 39 3.47 13.48 4.49
N TRP A 40 4.46 14.10 3.84
CA TRP A 40 5.10 13.55 2.64
C TRP A 40 6.59 13.86 2.53
N PHE A 41 7.29 13.01 1.80
CA PHE A 41 8.76 12.99 1.73
C PHE A 41 9.23 12.73 0.29
N ASP A 42 10.36 13.34 -0.10
CA ASP A 42 11.00 13.01 -1.38
C ASP A 42 11.44 11.54 -1.39
N TRP A 43 11.04 10.80 -2.43
CA TRP A 43 11.36 9.40 -2.63
C TRP A 43 12.74 9.28 -3.28
N LYS A 44 13.77 9.51 -2.46
CA LYS A 44 15.18 9.60 -2.88
C LYS A 44 15.71 8.37 -3.61
N ASP A 45 15.17 7.19 -3.33
CA ASP A 45 15.64 5.94 -3.94
C ASP A 45 15.04 5.70 -5.33
N PHE A 46 13.95 6.40 -5.71
CA PHE A 46 13.33 6.26 -7.02
C PHE A 46 14.11 7.05 -8.07
N THR A 47 15.21 6.46 -8.54
CA THR A 47 16.18 7.10 -9.44
C THR A 47 16.41 6.26 -10.70
N TYR A 48 16.88 6.91 -11.77
CA TYR A 48 17.27 6.23 -13.02
C TYR A 48 18.26 5.08 -12.77
N ASP A 49 19.30 5.31 -11.98
CA ASP A 49 20.36 4.32 -11.76
C ASP A 49 19.85 3.11 -10.98
N ASN A 50 19.01 3.31 -9.97
CA ASN A 50 18.37 2.20 -9.25
C ASN A 50 17.43 1.42 -10.16
N ILE A 51 16.53 2.09 -10.90
CA ILE A 51 15.60 1.43 -11.82
C ILE A 51 16.37 0.62 -12.88
N LYS A 52 17.40 1.22 -13.49
CA LYS A 52 18.23 0.55 -14.49
C LYS A 52 18.98 -0.66 -13.94
N ARG A 53 19.44 -0.59 -12.69
CA ARG A 53 20.14 -1.69 -12.02
C ARG A 53 19.19 -2.83 -11.69
N ILE A 54 18.02 -2.51 -11.12
CA ILE A 54 16.99 -3.48 -10.71
C ILE A 54 16.46 -4.25 -11.93
N TYR A 55 16.14 -3.53 -13.01
CA TYR A 55 15.52 -4.11 -14.19
C TYR A 55 16.47 -4.21 -15.39
N HIS A 56 17.77 -4.40 -15.13
CA HIS A 56 18.81 -4.41 -16.16
C HIS A 56 18.46 -5.34 -17.33
N ASP A 57 18.00 -6.56 -17.03
CA ASP A 57 17.77 -7.57 -18.04
C ASP A 57 16.52 -7.27 -18.86
N GLN A 58 15.42 -6.83 -18.22
CA GLN A 58 14.17 -6.44 -18.87
C GLN A 58 14.37 -5.22 -19.77
N LEU A 59 15.09 -4.20 -19.29
CA LEU A 59 15.36 -2.96 -20.02
C LEU A 59 16.30 -3.16 -21.22
N ASN A 60 17.12 -4.22 -21.21
CA ASN A 60 18.00 -4.58 -22.33
C ASN A 60 17.34 -5.47 -23.39
N ARG A 61 16.11 -5.94 -23.17
CA ARG A 61 15.36 -6.68 -24.19
C ARG A 61 15.03 -5.80 -25.39
N LEU A 62 14.79 -6.44 -26.52
CA LEU A 62 14.31 -5.75 -27.72
C LEU A 62 12.83 -5.37 -27.54
N SER A 63 12.49 -4.15 -27.92
CA SER A 63 11.11 -3.67 -27.95
C SER A 63 10.35 -4.38 -29.07
N ILE A 64 9.19 -4.92 -28.73
CA ILE A 64 8.19 -5.46 -29.65
C ILE A 64 7.16 -4.35 -29.89
N GLY A 65 6.76 -4.13 -31.15
CA GLY A 65 5.80 -3.10 -31.53
C GLY A 65 6.41 -1.71 -31.73
N ASP A 66 5.56 -0.68 -31.74
CA ASP A 66 5.98 0.70 -31.94
C ASP A 66 6.81 1.18 -30.74
N SER A 67 8.10 1.41 -30.98
CA SER A 67 9.04 1.91 -29.98
C SER A 67 9.01 3.44 -29.82
N HIS A 68 8.12 4.12 -30.55
CA HIS A 68 8.05 5.56 -30.65
C HIS A 68 6.60 6.03 -30.68
N GLU A 69 6.36 7.17 -30.05
CA GLU A 69 5.10 7.88 -30.15
C GLU A 69 4.88 8.33 -31.61
N SER A 70 3.65 8.19 -32.12
CA SER A 70 3.31 8.66 -33.46
C SER A 70 3.46 10.19 -33.56
N GLU A 71 3.63 10.70 -34.78
CA GLU A 71 3.63 12.14 -34.99
C GLU A 71 2.29 12.76 -34.60
N ILE A 72 2.35 13.79 -33.75
CA ILE A 72 1.18 14.53 -33.27
C ILE A 72 0.92 15.74 -34.17
N LEU A 73 -0.30 15.82 -34.70
CA LEU A 73 -0.79 16.98 -35.45
C LEU A 73 -0.91 18.20 -34.52
N GLU A 74 -0.81 19.40 -35.08
CA GLU A 74 -0.81 20.64 -34.29
C GLU A 74 -2.08 20.81 -33.44
N HIS A 75 -3.26 20.51 -34.00
CA HIS A 75 -4.54 20.63 -33.29
C HIS A 75 -4.70 19.59 -32.17
N ASP A 76 -4.04 18.43 -32.27
CA ASP A 76 -4.05 17.40 -31.22
C ASP A 76 -3.19 17.83 -30.01
N ARG A 77 -2.37 18.89 -30.12
CA ARG A 77 -1.49 19.33 -29.02
C ARG A 77 -2.18 20.20 -27.98
N ILE A 78 -3.38 20.67 -28.28
CA ILE A 78 -4.07 21.67 -27.46
C ILE A 78 -4.71 20.98 -26.26
N VAL A 79 -4.33 21.41 -25.06
CA VAL A 79 -4.90 20.96 -23.80
C VAL A 79 -6.00 21.93 -23.38
N PHE A 80 -7.19 21.40 -23.16
CA PHE A 80 -8.36 22.16 -22.70
C PHE A 80 -8.70 21.84 -21.25
N ASN A 81 -8.68 20.57 -20.88
CA ASN A 81 -9.11 20.06 -19.58
C ASN A 81 -8.45 18.70 -19.29
N GLU A 82 -8.80 18.10 -18.14
CA GLU A 82 -8.27 16.79 -17.72
C GLU A 82 -8.55 15.70 -18.78
N ALA A 83 -9.74 15.68 -19.39
CA ALA A 83 -10.09 14.70 -20.43
C ALA A 83 -9.17 14.77 -21.65
N SER A 84 -8.77 15.97 -22.09
CA SER A 84 -7.81 16.13 -23.20
C SER A 84 -6.41 15.61 -22.85
N VAL A 85 -5.94 15.81 -21.61
CA VAL A 85 -4.67 15.22 -21.14
C VAL A 85 -4.77 13.71 -21.10
N ASP A 86 -5.88 13.21 -20.60
CA ASP A 86 -6.21 11.79 -20.52
C ASP A 86 -6.12 11.08 -21.89
N ASP A 87 -6.74 11.67 -22.93
CA ASP A 87 -6.72 11.11 -24.28
C ASP A 87 -5.32 11.16 -24.90
N LEU A 88 -4.57 12.24 -24.67
CA LEU A 88 -3.19 12.39 -25.13
C LEU A 88 -2.26 11.35 -24.49
N LEU A 89 -2.35 11.19 -23.17
CA LEU A 89 -1.56 10.22 -22.43
C LEU A 89 -1.80 8.80 -22.93
N ARG A 90 -3.07 8.42 -23.15
CA ARG A 90 -3.45 7.08 -23.65
C ARG A 90 -2.92 6.82 -25.06
N LYS A 91 -2.99 7.83 -25.93
CA LYS A 91 -2.59 7.72 -27.34
C LYS A 91 -1.08 7.61 -27.49
N PHE A 92 -0.32 8.41 -26.73
CA PHE A 92 1.11 8.60 -26.97
C PHE A 92 2.01 7.92 -25.91
N PRO A 93 2.30 8.50 -24.72
CA PRO A 93 3.29 7.91 -23.83
C PRO A 93 2.86 6.56 -23.27
N VAL A 94 1.58 6.38 -22.92
CA VAL A 94 1.11 5.12 -22.30
C VAL A 94 1.09 3.96 -23.29
N SER A 95 0.83 4.21 -24.58
CA SER A 95 0.90 3.15 -25.59
C SER A 95 2.33 2.61 -25.73
N VAL A 96 3.33 3.49 -25.70
CA VAL A 96 4.76 3.09 -25.67
C VAL A 96 5.10 2.33 -24.39
N VAL A 97 4.61 2.79 -23.22
CA VAL A 97 4.81 2.09 -21.94
C VAL A 97 4.21 0.69 -21.97
N ASN A 98 2.99 0.52 -22.50
CA ASN A 98 2.34 -0.79 -22.60
C ASN A 98 3.09 -1.76 -23.52
N TRP A 99 3.60 -1.30 -24.67
CA TRP A 99 4.45 -2.12 -25.53
C TRP A 99 5.78 -2.50 -24.86
N ALA A 100 6.38 -1.56 -24.12
CA ALA A 100 7.59 -1.80 -23.34
C ALA A 100 7.35 -2.83 -22.20
N LEU A 101 6.21 -2.75 -21.51
CA LEU A 101 5.80 -3.76 -20.52
C LEU A 101 5.64 -5.13 -21.19
N HIS A 102 4.89 -5.21 -22.28
CA HIS A 102 4.70 -6.45 -23.04
C HIS A 102 6.01 -7.08 -23.52
N SER A 103 6.98 -6.26 -23.91
CA SER A 103 8.31 -6.71 -24.34
C SER A 103 9.17 -7.22 -23.16
N ALA A 104 8.95 -6.65 -21.97
CA ALA A 104 9.72 -6.93 -20.77
C ALA A 104 9.23 -8.15 -20.00
N THR A 105 7.95 -8.54 -20.14
CA THR A 105 7.30 -9.56 -19.32
C THR A 105 6.92 -10.80 -20.12
N SER A 106 6.48 -11.86 -19.43
CA SER A 106 5.84 -13.02 -20.05
C SER A 106 4.38 -12.71 -20.37
N GLN A 107 3.80 -13.37 -21.38
CA GLN A 107 2.45 -13.07 -21.88
C GLN A 107 1.34 -13.20 -20.81
N ASN A 108 1.51 -14.06 -19.80
CA ASN A 108 0.47 -14.35 -18.80
C ASN A 108 0.50 -13.41 -17.57
N GLU A 109 1.52 -12.58 -17.42
CA GLU A 109 1.70 -11.69 -16.26
C GLU A 109 2.12 -10.28 -16.69
N THR A 110 1.65 -9.87 -17.88
CA THR A 110 1.99 -8.55 -18.45
C THR A 110 1.11 -7.47 -17.82
N PRO A 111 1.67 -6.54 -17.04
CA PRO A 111 0.93 -5.37 -16.59
C PRO A 111 0.52 -4.51 -17.76
N HIS A 112 -0.66 -3.92 -17.67
CA HIS A 112 -1.21 -3.08 -18.73
C HIS A 112 -1.95 -1.87 -18.16
N PHE A 113 -1.48 -0.67 -18.50
CA PHE A 113 -2.15 0.59 -18.21
C PHE A 113 -3.44 0.73 -19.03
N GLY A 114 -4.54 1.11 -18.39
CA GLY A 114 -5.79 1.42 -19.05
C GLY A 114 -6.66 2.35 -18.22
N ARG A 115 -7.91 2.55 -18.66
CA ARG A 115 -8.89 3.33 -17.89
C ARG A 115 -9.14 2.70 -16.53
N GLY A 116 -9.21 3.49 -15.47
CA GLY A 116 -9.50 2.97 -14.13
C GLY A 116 -10.91 2.40 -14.00
N SER A 117 -11.85 2.80 -14.88
CA SER A 117 -13.18 2.20 -15.01
C SER A 117 -13.19 0.69 -15.33
N ARG A 118 -12.05 0.11 -15.76
CA ARG A 118 -11.88 -1.35 -15.94
C ARG A 118 -11.93 -2.11 -14.63
N CYS A 119 -11.48 -1.47 -13.54
CA CYS A 119 -11.39 -2.06 -12.22
C CYS A 119 -11.84 -1.03 -11.17
N PRO A 120 -13.15 -0.70 -11.12
CA PRO A 120 -13.65 0.19 -10.09
C PRO A 120 -13.38 -0.44 -8.73
N ALA A 121 -12.79 0.32 -7.80
CA ALA A 121 -12.63 -0.16 -6.44
C ALA A 121 -14.02 -0.14 -5.78
N ILE A 122 -14.62 -1.32 -5.67
CA ILE A 122 -15.91 -1.52 -4.99
C ILE A 122 -15.57 -1.89 -3.55
N LEU A 123 -15.80 -0.95 -2.62
CA LEU A 123 -15.80 -1.24 -1.20
C LEU A 123 -17.23 -1.21 -0.66
N TRP A 124 -17.40 -1.90 0.48
CA TRP A 124 -18.66 -2.17 1.18
C TRP A 124 -19.66 -1.01 1.12
N GLN A 125 -20.90 -1.31 0.72
CA GLN A 125 -22.07 -0.43 0.73
C GLN A 125 -21.83 0.97 0.13
N HIS A 126 -21.91 1.03 -1.20
CA HIS A 126 -22.32 2.20 -2.01
C HIS A 126 -21.27 3.22 -2.48
N ALA A 127 -20.01 3.18 -2.03
CA ALA A 127 -18.97 4.06 -2.58
C ALA A 127 -18.14 3.36 -3.68
N ARG A 128 -18.17 3.91 -4.90
CA ARG A 128 -17.27 3.50 -6.00
C ARG A 128 -16.16 4.53 -6.14
N TYR A 129 -14.94 4.16 -5.75
CA TYR A 129 -13.75 4.94 -6.08
C TYR A 129 -13.26 4.49 -7.44
N ILE A 130 -13.33 5.38 -8.43
CA ILE A 130 -12.93 5.10 -9.80
C ILE A 130 -11.76 6.03 -10.12
N PRO A 131 -10.53 5.52 -10.14
CA PRO A 131 -9.39 6.30 -10.62
C PRO A 131 -9.51 6.54 -12.14
N ASP A 132 -8.83 7.55 -12.66
CA ASP A 132 -8.72 7.75 -14.11
C ASP A 132 -7.91 6.61 -14.78
N TRP A 133 -6.95 6.07 -14.04
CA TRP A 133 -6.02 5.04 -14.50
C TRP A 133 -6.04 3.78 -13.65
N SER A 134 -5.84 2.65 -14.32
CA SER A 134 -5.52 1.38 -13.69
C SER A 134 -4.34 0.71 -14.39
N VAL A 135 -3.55 -0.04 -13.64
CA VAL A 135 -2.72 -1.11 -14.19
C VAL A 135 -3.30 -2.43 -13.72
N ILE A 136 -3.52 -3.32 -14.67
CA ILE A 136 -3.99 -4.68 -14.39
C ILE A 136 -2.94 -5.68 -14.84
N VAL A 137 -2.76 -6.76 -14.07
CA VAL A 137 -1.95 -7.94 -14.47
C VAL A 137 -2.87 -9.10 -14.81
N THR A 138 -3.93 -9.27 -14.02
CA THR A 138 -5.03 -10.21 -14.24
C THR A 138 -6.35 -9.43 -14.20
N GLU A 139 -7.44 -10.00 -14.75
CA GLU A 139 -8.66 -9.26 -15.17
C GLU A 139 -9.46 -8.52 -14.07
N ARG A 140 -9.01 -8.45 -12.81
CA ARG A 140 -9.89 -8.01 -11.71
C ARG A 140 -9.27 -7.16 -10.61
N VAL A 141 -7.98 -6.83 -10.68
CA VAL A 141 -7.32 -6.05 -9.64
C VAL A 141 -6.51 -4.92 -10.25
N ASN A 142 -6.83 -3.69 -9.83
CA ASN A 142 -5.99 -2.54 -10.11
C ASN A 142 -4.79 -2.55 -9.15
N VAL A 143 -3.61 -2.90 -9.66
CA VAL A 143 -2.39 -2.95 -8.84
C VAL A 143 -1.68 -1.61 -8.76
N LEU A 144 -1.99 -0.65 -9.63
CA LEU A 144 -1.40 0.68 -9.65
C LEU A 144 -2.45 1.71 -10.09
N PRO A 145 -3.24 2.26 -9.15
CA PRO A 145 -4.17 3.33 -9.44
C PRO A 145 -3.44 4.64 -9.73
N GLY A 146 -4.05 5.50 -10.55
CA GLY A 146 -3.56 6.85 -10.77
C GLY A 146 -4.63 7.81 -11.25
N ASP A 147 -4.30 9.10 -11.24
CA ASP A 147 -5.23 10.19 -11.52
C ASP A 147 -4.59 11.19 -12.49
N SER A 148 -5.40 11.74 -13.40
CA SER A 148 -4.95 12.80 -14.30
C SER A 148 -5.29 14.16 -13.72
N LYS A 149 -4.37 15.10 -13.85
CA LYS A 149 -4.60 16.52 -13.60
C LYS A 149 -4.08 17.36 -14.75
N ILE A 150 -4.47 18.63 -14.76
CA ILE A 150 -3.87 19.64 -15.62
C ILE A 150 -2.97 20.55 -14.80
N SER A 151 -1.82 20.90 -15.37
CA SER A 151 -0.80 21.72 -14.72
C SER A 151 -1.27 23.15 -14.39
N SER A 152 -2.34 23.61 -15.04
CA SER A 152 -3.02 24.88 -14.72
C SER A 152 -3.82 24.85 -13.42
N LYS A 153 -4.13 23.66 -12.89
CA LYS A 153 -4.89 23.45 -11.65
C LYS A 153 -4.09 22.79 -10.54
N TRP A 154 -3.06 22.03 -10.88
CA TRP A 154 -2.24 21.31 -9.92
C TRP A 154 -0.81 21.13 -10.42
N TRP A 155 0.17 21.46 -9.58
CA TRP A 155 1.59 21.29 -9.87
C TRP A 155 2.40 21.09 -8.56
N PRO A 156 3.54 20.40 -8.58
CA PRO A 156 4.26 20.05 -7.35
C PRO A 156 4.82 21.21 -6.57
N GLU A 157 5.17 22.33 -7.21
CA GLU A 157 5.63 23.52 -6.50
C GLU A 157 4.54 24.15 -5.62
N MET A 158 3.26 23.77 -5.78
CA MET A 158 2.18 24.12 -4.84
C MET A 158 2.51 23.69 -3.42
N LEU A 159 3.26 22.60 -3.25
CA LEU A 159 3.66 22.11 -1.94
C LEU A 159 4.46 23.16 -1.14
N ASN A 160 5.29 23.94 -1.82
CA ASN A 160 6.14 24.94 -1.18
C ASN A 160 5.41 26.28 -0.96
N ASN A 161 4.11 26.34 -1.27
CA ASN A 161 3.31 27.55 -1.18
C ASN A 161 2.08 27.30 -0.30
N GLU A 162 2.04 27.92 0.88
CA GLU A 162 0.95 27.79 1.85
C GLU A 162 -0.44 28.07 1.24
N SER A 163 -0.53 28.99 0.28
CA SER A 163 -1.82 29.34 -0.36
C SER A 163 -2.37 28.23 -1.27
N TYR A 164 -1.50 27.36 -1.78
CA TYR A 164 -1.88 26.25 -2.67
C TYR A 164 -1.69 24.87 -2.03
N HIS A 165 -1.19 24.82 -0.80
CA HIS A 165 -0.94 23.59 -0.07
C HIS A 165 -2.20 22.72 0.05
N VAL A 166 -3.38 23.33 0.24
CA VAL A 166 -4.66 22.59 0.30
C VAL A 166 -4.98 21.89 -1.02
N GLU A 167 -4.72 22.54 -2.16
CA GLU A 167 -4.94 21.94 -3.49
C GLU A 167 -3.95 20.79 -3.74
N TRP A 168 -2.70 20.93 -3.29
CA TRP A 168 -1.74 19.83 -3.27
C TRP A 168 -2.28 18.64 -2.46
N THR A 169 -2.67 18.89 -1.21
CA THR A 169 -3.19 17.88 -0.29
C THR A 169 -4.41 17.15 -0.83
N ASN A 170 -5.36 17.88 -1.44
CA ASN A 170 -6.59 17.30 -1.98
C ASN A 170 -6.29 16.21 -3.02
N VAL A 171 -5.40 16.49 -3.97
CA VAL A 171 -5.08 15.54 -5.05
C VAL A 171 -4.27 14.36 -4.52
N VAL A 172 -3.28 14.59 -3.64
CA VAL A 172 -2.50 13.51 -3.04
C VAL A 172 -3.40 12.60 -2.18
N SER A 173 -4.32 13.18 -1.40
CA SER A 173 -5.29 12.44 -0.59
C SER A 173 -6.29 11.64 -1.44
N GLN A 174 -6.68 12.17 -2.61
CA GLN A 174 -7.49 11.47 -3.59
C GLN A 174 -6.77 10.22 -4.11
N VAL A 175 -5.52 10.34 -4.54
CA VAL A 175 -4.76 9.19 -5.02
C VAL A 175 -4.45 8.21 -3.89
N ALA A 176 -4.13 8.68 -2.69
CA ALA A 176 -3.95 7.83 -1.51
C ALA A 176 -5.23 7.04 -1.16
N THR A 177 -6.40 7.65 -1.32
CA THR A 177 -7.69 6.96 -1.21
C THR A 177 -7.80 5.82 -2.22
N TYR A 178 -7.43 6.05 -3.49
CA TYR A 178 -7.42 4.99 -4.50
C TYR A 178 -6.44 3.87 -4.17
N MET A 179 -5.24 4.22 -3.71
CA MET A 179 -4.21 3.28 -3.29
C MET A 179 -4.71 2.40 -2.14
N ALA A 180 -5.27 2.99 -1.08
CA ALA A 180 -5.89 2.27 0.02
C ALA A 180 -7.07 1.40 -0.45
N ALA A 181 -7.97 1.94 -1.27
CA ALA A 181 -9.13 1.20 -1.78
C ALA A 181 -8.73 -0.01 -2.64
N CYS A 182 -7.65 0.10 -3.39
CA CYS A 182 -7.09 -0.97 -4.20
C CYS A 182 -6.10 -1.88 -3.43
N SER A 183 -5.86 -1.60 -2.14
CA SER A 183 -4.79 -2.26 -1.35
C SER A 183 -3.42 -2.22 -2.04
N SER A 184 -3.14 -1.13 -2.75
CA SER A 184 -1.91 -0.91 -3.49
C SER A 184 -0.99 0.04 -2.73
N ARG A 185 0.28 -0.32 -2.65
CA ARG A 185 1.35 0.50 -2.06
C ARG A 185 1.73 1.69 -2.95
N TYR A 186 1.53 1.57 -4.26
CA TYR A 186 2.01 2.53 -5.25
C TYR A 186 0.85 3.21 -5.97
N GLY A 187 1.06 4.48 -6.33
CA GLY A 187 0.11 5.26 -7.10
C GLY A 187 0.83 6.34 -7.89
N PHE A 188 0.11 7.04 -8.75
CA PHE A 188 0.70 8.15 -9.50
C PHE A 188 -0.32 9.23 -9.83
N ILE A 189 0.20 10.44 -10.01
CA ILE A 189 -0.51 11.58 -10.59
C ILE A 189 0.21 11.91 -11.90
N VAL A 190 -0.54 12.15 -12.96
CA VAL A 190 0.03 12.54 -14.26
C VAL A 190 -0.62 13.81 -14.77
N THR A 191 0.19 14.71 -15.30
CA THR A 191 -0.24 15.98 -15.89
C THR A 191 0.34 16.17 -17.28
N ASP A 192 -0.06 17.24 -17.94
CA ASP A 192 0.55 17.73 -19.18
C ASP A 192 2.03 18.17 -19.02
N ARG A 193 2.54 18.31 -17.78
CA ARG A 193 3.94 18.74 -17.51
C ARG A 193 4.79 17.70 -16.80
N GLU A 194 4.20 16.80 -16.04
CA GLU A 194 4.96 15.82 -15.26
C GLU A 194 4.20 14.56 -14.88
N VAL A 195 4.94 13.61 -14.33
CA VAL A 195 4.44 12.49 -13.55
C VAL A 195 4.96 12.62 -12.13
N VAL A 196 4.08 12.48 -11.15
CA VAL A 196 4.42 12.35 -9.74
C VAL A 196 4.12 10.92 -9.31
N VAL A 197 5.15 10.13 -9.03
CA VAL A 197 5.00 8.77 -8.51
C VAL A 197 4.89 8.81 -6.99
N LEU A 198 4.02 7.97 -6.43
CA LEU A 198 3.68 7.95 -5.01
C LEU A 198 3.89 6.55 -4.42
N ARG A 199 4.26 6.53 -3.14
CA ARG A 199 4.30 5.34 -2.30
C ARG A 199 3.73 5.68 -0.92
N ILE A 200 2.66 5.00 -0.51
CA ILE A 200 2.13 5.14 0.85
C ILE A 200 2.84 4.20 1.82
N THR A 201 2.96 4.61 3.07
CA THR A 201 3.42 3.81 4.22
C THR A 201 2.42 4.00 5.34
N ARG A 202 1.98 2.93 6.00
CA ARG A 202 1.02 3.02 7.11
C ARG A 202 1.70 3.67 8.31
N GLN A 203 1.04 4.65 8.94
CA GLN A 203 1.51 5.21 10.20
C GLN A 203 1.15 4.28 11.36
N ALA A 204 2.05 4.16 12.34
CA ALA A 204 1.76 3.45 13.57
C ALA A 204 0.87 4.32 14.47
N VAL A 205 -0.41 3.99 14.55
CA VAL A 205 -1.30 4.62 15.54
C VAL A 205 -0.83 4.19 16.92
N GLY A 206 -0.44 5.15 17.76
CA GLY A 206 -0.02 4.88 19.13
C GLY A 206 -1.11 4.15 19.92
N PRO A 207 -0.77 3.38 20.98
CA PRO A 207 -1.77 2.71 21.80
C PRO A 207 -2.76 3.75 22.34
N GLY A 208 -4.02 3.67 21.88
CA GLY A 208 -5.03 4.68 22.18
C GLY A 208 -5.25 4.89 23.68
N LEU A 209 -5.82 6.03 24.06
CA LEU A 209 -6.08 6.40 25.47
C LEU A 209 -6.89 5.35 26.26
N ALA A 210 -7.59 4.43 25.59
CA ALA A 210 -8.31 3.32 26.20
C ALA A 210 -7.40 2.22 26.79
N THR A 211 -6.15 2.10 26.36
CA THR A 211 -5.21 1.08 26.88
C THR A 211 -4.86 1.32 28.35
N SER A 212 -4.97 2.57 28.81
CA SER A 212 -4.79 2.97 30.22
C SER A 212 -6.07 2.83 31.06
N ARG A 213 -7.23 2.57 30.45
CA ARG A 213 -8.47 2.37 31.19
C ARG A 213 -8.49 0.97 31.77
N SER A 214 -8.31 0.86 33.08
CA SER A 214 -8.55 -0.40 33.79
C SER A 214 -9.91 -0.96 33.37
N PRO A 215 -9.99 -2.22 32.92
CA PRO A 215 -11.27 -2.86 32.66
C PRO A 215 -12.12 -2.73 33.91
N ARG A 216 -13.32 -2.13 33.81
CA ARG A 216 -14.28 -2.15 34.92
C ARG A 216 -14.56 -3.61 35.23
N ARG A 217 -13.95 -4.09 36.31
CA ARG A 217 -14.16 -5.43 36.84
C ARG A 217 -15.62 -5.51 37.27
N ILE A 218 -16.49 -5.98 36.37
CA ILE A 218 -17.82 -6.43 36.76
C ILE A 218 -17.58 -7.67 37.61
N THR A 219 -17.50 -7.48 38.92
CA THR A 219 -17.62 -8.56 39.89
C THR A 219 -18.97 -9.22 39.67
N ARG A 220 -18.99 -10.31 38.90
CA ARG A 220 -20.07 -11.30 38.96
C ARG A 220 -20.04 -11.89 40.37
N ARG A 221 -20.77 -11.28 41.31
CA ARG A 221 -21.22 -11.99 42.51
C ARG A 221 -22.25 -13.01 42.04
N ASN A 222 -21.89 -14.28 42.17
CA ASN A 222 -22.86 -15.37 42.18
C ASN A 222 -23.87 -15.10 43.32
N ILE A 223 -25.12 -14.87 42.96
CA ILE A 223 -26.27 -15.00 43.87
C ILE A 223 -27.17 -16.06 43.22
N MET A 224 -27.16 -17.26 43.79
CA MET A 224 -28.21 -18.25 43.56
C MET A 224 -29.21 -18.17 44.71
N SER A 225 -30.50 -18.26 44.37
CA SER A 225 -31.71 -18.43 45.20
C SER A 225 -32.03 -17.25 46.14
N ASP A 226 -33.24 -16.69 46.21
CA ASP A 226 -34.58 -17.27 46.04
C ASP A 226 -35.64 -16.14 45.88
N SER A 227 -36.84 -16.49 45.40
CA SER A 227 -38.13 -15.79 45.60
C SER A 227 -38.50 -14.55 44.75
N SER A 228 -39.38 -14.80 43.77
CA SER A 228 -40.53 -14.00 43.30
C SER A 228 -40.61 -12.49 43.58
N VAL A 229 -40.52 -11.66 42.54
CA VAL A 229 -41.61 -10.75 42.06
C VAL A 229 -41.19 -10.06 40.75
N ALA A 230 -42.16 -9.84 39.87
CA ALA A 230 -42.01 -9.26 38.55
C ALA A 230 -41.55 -7.79 38.56
N ALA A 231 -40.64 -7.43 37.64
CA ALA A 231 -40.57 -6.10 37.05
C ALA A 231 -39.82 -6.16 35.71
N SER A 232 -40.55 -5.87 34.64
CA SER A 232 -40.06 -5.66 33.29
C SER A 232 -38.97 -4.57 33.28
N SER A 233 -37.76 -4.92 32.88
CA SER A 233 -36.76 -3.95 32.43
C SER A 233 -35.91 -4.56 31.31
N SER A 234 -36.05 -4.00 30.11
CA SER A 234 -35.20 -4.28 28.95
C SER A 234 -33.79 -3.81 29.25
N SER A 235 -32.97 -4.68 29.83
CA SER A 235 -31.53 -4.44 30.00
C SER A 235 -30.85 -4.38 28.63
N PRO A 236 -30.06 -3.33 28.33
CA PRO A 236 -29.29 -3.26 27.10
C PRO A 236 -28.24 -4.37 27.10
N ARG A 237 -28.25 -5.21 26.06
CA ARG A 237 -27.21 -6.21 25.83
C ARG A 237 -25.90 -5.47 25.59
N ILE A 238 -24.98 -5.54 26.55
CA ILE A 238 -23.59 -5.06 26.39
C ILE A 238 -22.96 -5.88 25.24
N PRO A 239 -22.44 -5.25 24.18
CA PRO A 239 -21.72 -5.98 23.15
C PRO A 239 -20.47 -6.60 23.76
N SER A 240 -20.29 -7.90 23.52
CA SER A 240 -19.06 -8.64 23.75
C SER A 240 -17.86 -7.85 23.23
N SER A 241 -16.80 -7.76 24.03
CA SER A 241 -15.49 -7.21 23.62
C SER A 241 -14.86 -8.11 22.55
N GLN A 242 -15.25 -7.91 21.29
CA GLN A 242 -14.45 -8.37 20.16
C GLN A 242 -13.27 -7.40 20.02
N ASP A 243 -12.06 -7.95 19.94
CA ASP A 243 -10.86 -7.20 19.64
C ASP A 243 -11.09 -6.46 18.31
N TYR A 244 -10.95 -5.14 18.31
CA TYR A 244 -11.01 -4.34 17.08
C TYR A 244 -9.85 -4.74 16.17
N VAL A 245 -10.16 -5.41 15.06
CA VAL A 245 -9.18 -5.69 14.00
C VAL A 245 -9.32 -4.57 12.98
N ASP A 246 -8.27 -3.77 12.86
CA ASP A 246 -8.20 -2.69 11.87
C ASP A 246 -7.70 -3.23 10.52
N ASP A 247 -8.60 -3.86 9.78
CA ASP A 247 -8.37 -4.56 8.50
C ASP A 247 -8.79 -3.76 7.26
N ASN A 248 -9.30 -2.54 7.43
CA ASN A 248 -9.72 -1.69 6.31
C ASN A 248 -8.68 -0.59 6.04
N PRO A 249 -7.91 -0.65 4.93
CA PRO A 249 -6.93 0.38 4.59
C PRO A 249 -7.50 1.81 4.49
N LEU A 250 -8.79 1.99 4.21
CA LEU A 250 -9.39 3.32 4.18
C LEU A 250 -9.44 4.02 5.55
N ASN A 251 -9.28 3.27 6.64
CA ASN A 251 -9.33 3.79 8.01
C ASN A 251 -7.94 4.04 8.59
N TRP A 252 -6.87 3.85 7.81
CA TRP A 252 -5.49 4.01 8.27
C TRP A 252 -4.95 5.40 7.99
N ASP A 253 -3.99 5.82 8.80
CA ASP A 253 -3.19 7.01 8.58
C ASP A 253 -1.96 6.68 7.73
N TYR A 254 -1.51 7.60 6.89
CA TYR A 254 -0.46 7.36 5.90
C TYR A 254 0.63 8.43 5.86
N TRP A 255 1.86 7.98 5.62
CA TRP A 255 2.94 8.80 5.08
C TRP A 255 3.05 8.59 3.58
N VAL A 256 3.28 9.66 2.81
CA VAL A 256 3.47 9.57 1.35
C VAL A 256 4.91 9.87 0.97
N SER A 257 5.62 8.92 0.37
CA SER A 257 6.84 9.25 -0.39
C SER A 257 6.47 9.61 -1.82
N TYR A 258 7.02 10.68 -2.39
CA TYR A 258 6.74 11.09 -3.77
C TYR A 258 8.02 11.42 -4.56
N LYS A 259 7.97 11.26 -5.89
CA LYS A 259 9.01 11.76 -6.79
C LYS A 259 8.36 12.40 -8.01
N THR A 260 8.77 13.63 -8.32
CA THR A 260 8.34 14.36 -9.52
C THR A 260 9.32 14.11 -10.67
N ILE A 261 8.77 13.83 -11.85
CA ILE A 261 9.52 13.63 -13.10
C ILE A 261 8.84 14.45 -14.19
N HIS A 262 9.51 15.49 -14.67
CA HIS A 262 8.97 16.37 -15.72
C HIS A 262 9.11 15.74 -17.11
N TRP A 263 8.14 15.99 -17.99
CA TRP A 263 8.23 15.60 -19.40
C TRP A 263 9.38 16.34 -20.08
N GLN A 264 9.48 17.64 -19.83
CA GLN A 264 10.54 18.48 -20.39
C GLN A 264 11.88 18.08 -19.79
N LYS A 265 12.80 17.61 -20.64
CA LYS A 265 14.17 17.33 -20.23
C LYS A 265 14.83 18.64 -19.80
N SER A 266 15.12 18.75 -18.50
CA SER A 266 16.02 19.79 -18.03
C SER A 266 17.41 19.47 -18.60
N TYR A 267 17.83 20.20 -19.65
CA TYR A 267 19.18 20.10 -20.20
C TYR A 267 20.28 20.34 -19.13
N ARG A 268 19.92 20.98 -18.00
CA ARG A 268 20.82 21.29 -16.89
C ARG A 268 21.01 20.15 -15.89
N SER A 269 20.08 19.20 -15.77
CA SER A 269 20.14 18.17 -14.71
C SER A 269 20.81 16.88 -15.14
N GLY A 270 20.99 16.64 -16.45
CA GLY A 270 21.48 15.35 -16.94
C GLY A 270 20.58 14.17 -16.53
N ASP A 271 19.33 14.47 -16.11
CA ASP A 271 18.41 13.47 -15.59
C ASP A 271 17.93 12.57 -16.72
N LYS A 272 18.12 11.28 -16.53
CA LYS A 272 17.80 10.22 -17.50
C LYS A 272 16.50 9.51 -17.13
N LEU A 273 15.92 9.81 -15.96
CA LEU A 273 14.63 9.29 -15.57
C LEU A 273 13.55 10.08 -16.32
N THR A 274 12.99 9.46 -17.36
CA THR A 274 11.84 10.01 -18.09
C THR A 274 10.54 9.56 -17.45
N PRO A 275 9.41 10.26 -17.67
CA PRO A 275 8.14 9.84 -17.13
C PRO A 275 7.66 8.49 -17.68
N GLN A 276 7.93 8.15 -18.96
CA GLN A 276 7.61 6.81 -19.47
C GLN A 276 8.39 5.72 -18.74
N LEU A 277 9.69 5.93 -18.47
CA LEU A 277 10.49 4.98 -17.69
C LEU A 277 10.00 4.87 -16.24
N ALA A 278 9.58 5.98 -15.63
CA ALA A 278 9.02 6.00 -14.29
C ALA A 278 7.71 5.21 -14.20
N LEU A 279 6.77 5.46 -15.13
CA LEU A 279 5.49 4.72 -15.20
C LEU A 279 5.71 3.23 -15.45
N TRP A 280 6.61 2.89 -16.38
CA TRP A 280 6.99 1.49 -16.66
C TRP A 280 7.56 0.81 -15.41
N ALA A 281 8.49 1.47 -14.71
CA ALA A 281 9.12 0.92 -13.52
C ALA A 281 8.11 0.75 -12.39
N LEU A 282 7.25 1.75 -12.16
CA LEU A 282 6.23 1.69 -11.11
C LEU A 282 5.23 0.56 -11.35
N ALA A 283 4.83 0.32 -12.60
CA ALA A 283 4.00 -0.82 -12.96
C ALA A 283 4.71 -2.16 -12.68
N MET A 284 5.97 -2.31 -13.09
CA MET A 284 6.75 -3.51 -12.78
C MET A 284 6.88 -3.75 -11.27
N MET A 285 7.08 -2.69 -10.48
CA MET A 285 7.15 -2.75 -9.01
C MET A 285 5.82 -3.20 -8.40
N ALA A 286 4.71 -2.61 -8.84
CA ALA A 286 3.37 -2.92 -8.33
C ALA A 286 2.89 -4.33 -8.73
N SER A 287 3.34 -4.83 -9.86
CA SER A 287 2.90 -6.11 -10.42
C SER A 287 3.73 -7.30 -9.96
N HIS A 288 5.05 -7.15 -9.85
CA HIS A 288 5.95 -8.27 -9.60
C HIS A 288 6.68 -8.16 -8.26
N GLY A 289 6.80 -6.95 -7.70
CA GLY A 289 7.41 -6.70 -6.40
C GLY A 289 6.41 -6.69 -5.24
N ASP A 290 6.89 -6.28 -4.07
CA ASP A 290 6.04 -6.12 -2.89
C ASP A 290 5.14 -4.87 -3.02
N ASN A 291 3.84 -5.10 -3.21
CA ASN A 291 2.82 -4.06 -3.38
C ASN A 291 1.85 -3.93 -2.20
N HIS A 292 2.11 -4.61 -1.08
CA HIS A 292 1.27 -4.50 0.11
C HIS A 292 1.58 -3.22 0.90
N ILE A 293 0.56 -2.71 1.58
CA ILE A 293 0.68 -1.57 2.48
C ILE A 293 1.23 -2.07 3.83
N ASP A 294 2.31 -1.45 4.33
CA ASP A 294 2.97 -1.82 5.58
C ASP A 294 3.53 -0.57 6.28
N TYR A 295 4.00 -0.72 7.51
CA TYR A 295 4.56 0.34 8.35
C TYR A 295 5.99 0.72 7.98
N SER A 296 6.69 -0.14 7.26
CA SER A 296 8.05 0.11 6.77
C SER A 296 8.34 -0.78 5.59
N TYR A 297 9.36 -0.42 4.81
CA TYR A 297 9.71 -1.17 3.62
C TYR A 297 11.22 -1.31 3.45
N PRO A 298 11.66 -2.42 2.84
CA PRO A 298 13.06 -2.56 2.46
C PRO A 298 13.46 -1.52 1.42
N GLY A 299 14.77 -1.30 1.29
CA GLY A 299 15.34 -0.49 0.21
C GLY A 299 15.02 -1.07 -1.17
N LEU A 300 14.91 -0.21 -2.19
CA LEU A 300 14.44 -0.66 -3.52
C LEU A 300 15.33 -1.74 -4.16
N ASP A 301 16.64 -1.64 -4.01
CA ASP A 301 17.57 -2.61 -4.59
C ASP A 301 18.14 -3.52 -3.49
N THR A 302 17.25 -4.28 -2.84
CA THR A 302 17.62 -5.18 -1.76
C THR A 302 16.96 -6.55 -1.90
N TRP A 303 17.57 -7.53 -1.27
CA TRP A 303 17.17 -8.93 -1.32
C TRP A 303 16.78 -9.44 0.07
N ARG A 304 15.76 -10.28 0.11
CA ARG A 304 15.40 -11.07 1.29
C ARG A 304 15.69 -12.55 1.05
N ALA A 305 16.02 -13.27 2.13
CA ALA A 305 16.18 -14.71 2.09
C ALA A 305 14.87 -15.39 2.50
N GLU A 306 14.32 -16.25 1.65
CA GLU A 306 13.14 -17.07 1.90
C GLU A 306 13.55 -18.54 2.05
N GLY A 307 14.25 -18.86 3.14
CA GLY A 307 14.80 -20.19 3.40
C GLY A 307 16.26 -20.34 2.98
N LEU A 308 16.74 -21.58 2.85
CA LEU A 308 18.17 -21.88 2.71
C LEU A 308 18.76 -21.60 1.31
N LYS A 309 17.94 -21.61 0.25
CA LYS A 309 18.39 -21.51 -1.15
C LYS A 309 17.40 -20.74 -2.04
N ARG A 310 16.74 -19.73 -1.48
CA ARG A 310 15.79 -18.91 -2.24
C ARG A 310 15.95 -17.47 -1.76
N PHE A 311 16.35 -16.62 -2.67
CA PHE A 311 16.51 -15.19 -2.44
C PHE A 311 15.56 -14.46 -3.38
N VAL A 312 14.79 -13.53 -2.84
CA VAL A 312 13.79 -12.77 -3.59
C VAL A 312 14.20 -11.30 -3.57
N HIS A 313 14.21 -10.66 -4.73
CA HIS A 313 14.44 -9.24 -4.83
C HIS A 313 13.17 -8.48 -4.45
N ASN A 314 13.26 -7.56 -3.49
CA ASN A 314 12.09 -6.93 -2.85
C ASN A 314 11.24 -6.09 -3.82
N THR A 315 11.86 -5.55 -4.87
CA THR A 315 11.19 -4.62 -5.79
C THR A 315 10.82 -5.24 -7.13
N SER A 316 11.62 -6.20 -7.64
CA SER A 316 11.33 -6.84 -8.93
C SER A 316 10.66 -8.20 -8.79
N GLY A 317 10.63 -8.78 -7.58
CA GLY A 317 10.18 -10.16 -7.36
C GLY A 317 11.10 -11.23 -7.93
N GLU A 318 12.27 -10.87 -8.50
CA GLU A 318 13.19 -11.84 -9.07
C GLU A 318 13.60 -12.87 -8.01
N VAL A 319 13.43 -14.15 -8.34
CA VAL A 319 13.80 -15.27 -7.48
C VAL A 319 15.07 -15.92 -8.00
N VAL A 320 16.05 -16.08 -7.12
CA VAL A 320 17.32 -16.74 -7.42
C VAL A 320 17.66 -17.76 -6.35
N THR A 321 18.30 -18.85 -6.75
CA THR A 321 18.64 -19.96 -5.86
C THR A 321 20.04 -19.86 -5.27
N GLU A 322 20.88 -19.02 -5.86
CA GLU A 322 22.28 -18.82 -5.47
C GLU A 322 22.54 -17.36 -5.12
N LYS A 323 23.30 -17.16 -4.04
CA LYS A 323 23.70 -15.83 -3.59
C LYS A 323 24.73 -15.26 -4.57
N ARG A 324 24.38 -14.13 -5.22
CA ARG A 324 25.30 -13.38 -6.09
C ARG A 324 26.11 -12.38 -5.25
N THR A 325 27.37 -12.14 -5.62
CA THR A 325 28.31 -11.26 -4.90
C THR A 325 27.82 -9.81 -4.74
N LYS A 326 26.93 -9.34 -5.60
CA LYS A 326 26.40 -7.96 -5.61
C LYS A 326 25.08 -7.79 -4.85
N MET A 327 24.55 -8.84 -4.21
CA MET A 327 23.29 -8.75 -3.47
C MET A 327 23.45 -7.98 -2.18
N VAL A 328 22.71 -6.87 -2.07
CA VAL A 328 22.52 -6.16 -0.81
C VAL A 328 21.36 -6.82 -0.08
N PHE A 329 21.66 -7.48 1.03
CA PHE A 329 20.63 -8.07 1.87
C PHE A 329 20.07 -7.00 2.80
N GLU A 330 18.77 -7.06 3.03
CA GLU A 330 18.14 -6.25 4.06
C GLU A 330 18.81 -6.55 5.41
N GLY A 331 19.29 -5.51 6.10
CA GLY A 331 19.72 -5.66 7.49
C GLY A 331 18.51 -6.07 8.32
N SER A 332 18.67 -6.95 9.31
CA SER A 332 17.57 -7.33 10.20
C SER A 332 16.95 -6.06 10.80
N SER A 333 15.80 -5.62 10.27
CA SER A 333 15.10 -4.47 10.80
C SER A 333 14.81 -4.74 12.27
N PRO A 334 15.05 -3.76 13.18
CA PRO A 334 14.69 -3.91 14.58
C PRO A 334 13.17 -4.15 14.77
N PHE A 335 12.34 -3.84 13.76
CA PHE A 335 10.92 -4.20 13.72
C PHE A 335 10.62 -5.60 13.16
N SER A 336 11.48 -6.15 12.29
CA SER A 336 11.25 -7.45 11.61
C SER A 336 11.81 -8.65 12.38
N ALA A 337 12.55 -8.46 13.46
CA ALA A 337 13.09 -9.56 14.27
C ALA A 337 12.02 -10.39 15.02
N GLY A 338 10.75 -9.95 15.03
CA GLY A 338 9.66 -10.61 15.78
C GLY A 338 8.66 -11.45 14.97
N VAL A 339 8.66 -11.39 13.63
CA VAL A 339 7.60 -12.00 12.80
C VAL A 339 8.17 -13.03 11.83
N GLY A 340 8.64 -14.17 12.34
CA GLY A 340 8.99 -15.30 11.48
C GLY A 340 7.73 -15.90 10.85
N THR A 341 7.55 -15.86 9.53
CA THR A 341 6.50 -16.62 8.86
C THR A 341 6.79 -18.12 8.97
N ALA A 342 5.98 -18.84 9.76
CA ALA A 342 5.96 -20.29 9.76
C ALA A 342 4.81 -20.74 8.84
N GLN A 343 5.09 -20.87 7.55
CA GLN A 343 4.17 -21.51 6.61
C GLN A 343 4.52 -23.00 6.56
N GLY A 344 3.78 -23.78 7.35
CA GLY A 344 3.79 -25.24 7.27
C GLY A 344 3.11 -25.67 5.99
N THR A 345 3.86 -26.40 5.17
CA THR A 345 3.39 -27.20 4.05
C THR A 345 2.26 -28.14 4.48
N ASN A 346 1.14 -28.14 3.77
CA ASN A 346 0.24 -29.29 3.70
C ASN A 346 -0.25 -29.47 2.27
N THR A 347 0.32 -30.49 1.63
CA THR A 347 -0.19 -31.19 0.46
C THR A 347 -1.44 -31.99 0.82
N ALA A 348 -2.52 -31.86 0.06
CA ALA A 348 -3.50 -32.93 -0.13
C ALA A 348 -4.20 -32.74 -1.49
N ALA A 349 -4.06 -33.76 -2.32
CA ALA A 349 -4.72 -33.94 -3.59
C ALA A 349 -6.22 -34.25 -3.41
N ALA A 350 -7.04 -33.79 -4.34
CA ALA A 350 -8.27 -34.46 -4.77
C ALA A 350 -8.57 -34.03 -6.21
N ALA A 351 -8.62 -35.03 -7.08
CA ALA A 351 -9.04 -34.95 -8.47
C ALA A 351 -10.52 -35.35 -8.59
N GLU A 352 -11.17 -34.85 -9.66
CA GLU A 352 -12.36 -35.39 -10.37
C GLU A 352 -13.69 -35.37 -9.57
N ASP A 353 -14.88 -35.13 -10.10
CA ASP A 353 -15.38 -35.10 -11.49
C ASP A 353 -16.74 -34.36 -11.56
N ASP A 354 -16.99 -33.81 -12.74
CA ASP A 354 -18.23 -33.75 -13.53
C ASP A 354 -19.59 -33.12 -13.10
N ILE A 355 -20.03 -32.26 -14.03
CA ILE A 355 -21.36 -32.15 -14.68
C ILE A 355 -22.57 -31.66 -13.85
N TYR A 356 -23.07 -30.46 -14.20
CA TYR A 356 -24.46 -30.28 -14.67
C TYR A 356 -24.56 -29.00 -15.53
N SER A 357 -25.00 -29.19 -16.78
CA SER A 357 -25.64 -28.20 -17.64
C SER A 357 -26.95 -27.70 -17.02
N ASP A 358 -27.36 -26.46 -17.27
CA ASP A 358 -28.48 -26.16 -18.17
C ASP A 358 -28.86 -24.67 -18.14
N ASP A 359 -29.43 -24.25 -19.26
CA ASP A 359 -29.86 -22.94 -19.71
C ASP A 359 -30.63 -22.07 -18.71
N ARG A 360 -30.41 -20.75 -18.81
CA ARG A 360 -31.53 -19.79 -18.85
C ARG A 360 -31.13 -18.47 -19.50
N GLN A 361 -31.66 -18.29 -20.69
CA GLN A 361 -31.87 -17.01 -21.36
C GLN A 361 -32.72 -16.09 -20.47
N GLY A 362 -32.34 -14.82 -20.40
CA GLY A 362 -33.10 -13.78 -19.71
C GLY A 362 -32.55 -12.41 -20.03
N ALA A 363 -33.08 -11.81 -21.10
CA ALA A 363 -32.84 -10.42 -21.46
C ALA A 363 -33.23 -9.46 -20.31
N SER A 364 -32.45 -8.41 -20.10
CA SER A 364 -32.95 -7.18 -19.47
C SER A 364 -32.10 -5.96 -19.82
N VAL A 365 -32.62 -5.20 -20.78
CA VAL A 365 -32.85 -3.75 -20.76
C VAL A 365 -31.83 -2.89 -19.98
N THR A 366 -31.11 -2.09 -20.77
CA THR A 366 -30.41 -0.87 -20.37
C THR A 366 -31.39 0.17 -19.83
N SER A 367 -31.19 0.61 -18.59
CA SER A 367 -31.74 1.88 -18.10
C SER A 367 -30.61 2.79 -17.62
N HIS A 368 -30.41 3.86 -18.39
CA HIS A 368 -29.71 5.06 -17.97
C HIS A 368 -30.46 5.67 -16.78
N VAL A 369 -29.76 5.93 -15.68
CA VAL A 369 -30.25 6.80 -14.61
C VAL A 369 -29.19 7.87 -14.38
N ASP A 370 -29.48 9.07 -14.89
CA ASP A 370 -28.85 10.31 -14.45
C ASP A 370 -29.26 10.56 -12.99
N MET A 371 -28.29 10.72 -12.10
CA MET A 371 -28.54 11.22 -10.75
C MET A 371 -27.82 12.55 -10.56
N HIS A 372 -28.60 13.62 -10.57
CA HIS A 372 -28.23 14.91 -10.01
C HIS A 372 -28.02 14.77 -8.50
N MET A 373 -26.83 15.15 -8.01
CA MET A 373 -26.58 15.33 -6.59
C MET A 373 -26.98 16.75 -6.18
N HIS A 374 -27.86 16.83 -5.18
CA HIS A 374 -28.20 18.04 -4.46
C HIS A 374 -27.14 18.36 -3.41
N ASP A 375 -26.75 19.62 -3.37
CA ASP A 375 -25.83 20.29 -2.45
C ASP A 375 -26.63 20.78 -1.24
N ASP A 376 -26.45 20.13 -0.08
CA ASP A 376 -26.99 20.59 1.20
C ASP A 376 -25.84 20.83 2.19
N GLY A 377 -25.54 22.10 2.41
CA GLY A 377 -24.53 22.57 3.35
C GLY A 377 -24.91 22.30 4.80
N TYR A 378 -23.97 21.71 5.54
CA TYR A 378 -24.02 21.61 6.99
C TYR A 378 -22.80 22.29 7.61
N ALA A 379 -23.07 23.22 8.52
CA ALA A 379 -22.08 23.96 9.29
C ALA A 379 -21.48 23.08 10.40
N GLU A 380 -20.15 23.12 10.52
CA GLU A 380 -19.35 22.42 11.54
C GLU A 380 -19.33 23.21 12.86
N PRO A 381 -19.40 22.57 14.05
CA PRO A 381 -19.17 23.23 15.33
C PRO A 381 -17.70 23.09 15.78
N GLU A 382 -17.09 24.22 16.14
CA GLU A 382 -15.73 24.33 16.70
C GLU A 382 -15.57 23.61 18.04
N LEU A 383 -14.43 22.92 18.23
CA LEU A 383 -13.94 22.49 19.55
C LEU A 383 -12.45 22.80 19.75
N PRO A 384 -11.99 23.01 21.00
CA PRO A 384 -10.82 23.81 21.32
C PRO A 384 -9.50 23.03 21.33
N GLN A 385 -8.43 23.70 20.90
CA GLN A 385 -7.04 23.25 20.96
C GLN A 385 -6.49 23.21 22.40
N LEU A 386 -5.70 22.17 22.72
CA LEU A 386 -4.84 22.13 23.90
C LEU A 386 -3.43 21.65 23.52
N ARG A 387 -2.43 22.41 24.00
CA ARG A 387 -0.98 22.27 23.72
C ARG A 387 -0.28 21.29 24.67
N SER A 388 0.60 20.49 24.07
CA SER A 388 1.94 19.98 24.48
C SER A 388 2.27 19.58 25.93
N SER A 389 2.92 18.40 26.11
CA SER A 389 4.32 18.33 26.59
C SER A 389 4.90 16.91 26.59
N ALA A 390 6.23 16.86 26.63
CA ALA A 390 7.14 15.78 26.20
C ALA A 390 7.70 14.86 27.32
N LEU A 391 8.42 13.82 26.84
CA LEU A 391 9.46 12.98 27.47
C LEU A 391 9.04 11.83 28.41
N ALA A 392 9.28 10.58 27.98
CA ALA A 392 9.68 9.46 28.85
C ALA A 392 10.37 8.32 28.07
N GLU A 393 11.34 7.71 28.73
CA GLU A 393 12.34 6.75 28.26
C GLU A 393 11.74 5.43 27.72
N THR A 394 12.41 4.88 26.71
CA THR A 394 12.04 3.66 25.98
C THR A 394 12.15 2.40 26.83
N SER A 395 11.11 2.11 27.60
CA SER A 395 10.86 0.76 28.10
C SER A 395 10.38 -0.12 26.95
N PRO A 396 10.85 -1.38 26.83
CA PRO A 396 10.35 -2.29 25.81
C PRO A 396 8.84 -2.45 25.97
N SER A 397 8.09 -1.99 24.96
CA SER A 397 6.64 -2.06 24.96
C SER A 397 6.19 -3.48 24.68
N PHE A 398 5.77 -4.20 25.72
CA PHE A 398 5.10 -5.49 25.55
C PHE A 398 3.66 -5.28 25.08
N TYR A 399 3.19 -6.12 24.16
CA TYR A 399 1.83 -6.08 23.61
C TYR A 399 1.15 -7.45 23.68
N GLY A 400 -0.19 -7.44 23.68
CA GLY A 400 -1.02 -8.64 23.80
C GLY A 400 -1.26 -9.13 25.23
N GLU A 401 -1.99 -10.23 25.36
CA GLU A 401 -2.36 -10.80 26.66
C GLU A 401 -1.15 -11.41 27.37
N TRP A 402 -1.01 -11.16 28.67
CA TRP A 402 0.04 -11.72 29.50
C TRP A 402 -0.29 -13.15 29.91
N VAL A 403 0.48 -14.11 29.38
CA VAL A 403 0.29 -15.54 29.65
C VAL A 403 1.39 -16.02 30.59
N GLU A 404 1.00 -16.51 31.76
CA GLU A 404 1.96 -17.08 32.71
C GLU A 404 2.47 -18.42 32.21
N VAL A 405 3.79 -18.57 32.14
CA VAL A 405 4.44 -19.77 31.62
C VAL A 405 5.42 -20.39 32.62
N GLU A 406 5.52 -21.71 32.55
CA GLU A 406 6.60 -22.47 33.16
C GLU A 406 7.77 -22.54 32.18
N VAL A 407 8.94 -22.06 32.60
CA VAL A 407 10.17 -22.09 31.79
C VAL A 407 11.14 -23.12 32.36
N ARG A 408 11.76 -23.93 31.49
CA ARG A 408 12.78 -24.92 31.85
C ARG A 408 13.96 -24.82 30.88
N LYS A 409 15.18 -24.87 31.40
CA LYS A 409 16.40 -24.92 30.57
C LYS A 409 16.58 -26.32 29.98
N LYS A 410 16.89 -26.40 28.68
CA LYS A 410 17.19 -27.64 27.97
C LYS A 410 18.33 -27.41 26.97
N GLY A 411 19.55 -27.75 27.38
CA GLY A 411 20.75 -27.36 26.64
C GLY A 411 20.92 -25.84 26.63
N ASP A 412 21.11 -25.28 25.45
CA ASP A 412 21.30 -23.83 25.24
C ASP A 412 19.99 -23.04 25.07
N LEU A 413 18.84 -23.73 25.07
CA LEU A 413 17.52 -23.15 24.89
C LEU A 413 16.67 -23.23 26.16
N TYR A 414 15.66 -22.35 26.22
CA TYR A 414 14.64 -22.29 27.25
C TYR A 414 13.32 -22.77 26.67
N GLU A 415 12.87 -23.96 27.09
CA GLU A 415 11.54 -24.47 26.78
C GLU A 415 10.52 -23.80 27.70
N TYR A 416 9.39 -23.35 27.16
CA TYR A 416 8.32 -22.75 27.94
C TYR A 416 6.94 -23.25 27.51
N ARG A 417 6.01 -23.27 28.45
CA ARG A 417 4.61 -23.65 28.23
C ARG A 417 3.67 -22.85 29.12
N ALA A 418 2.46 -22.57 28.65
CA ALA A 418 1.42 -21.99 29.49
C ALA A 418 1.12 -22.90 30.69
N LYS A 419 0.97 -22.31 31.88
CA LYS A 419 0.58 -23.07 33.07
C LYS A 419 -0.74 -23.80 32.81
N GLY A 420 -0.77 -25.11 33.08
CA GLY A 420 -1.94 -25.97 32.87
C GLY A 420 -2.09 -26.60 31.47
N ALA A 421 -1.28 -26.19 30.47
CA ALA A 421 -1.32 -26.80 29.14
C ALA A 421 -0.51 -28.11 29.08
N LYS A 422 -1.10 -29.17 28.49
CA LYS A 422 -0.48 -30.51 28.42
C LYS A 422 0.41 -30.75 27.20
N LYS A 423 0.26 -30.02 26.08
CA LYS A 423 0.92 -30.39 24.80
C LYS A 423 1.68 -29.30 24.05
N ASP A 424 1.51 -28.01 24.35
CA ASP A 424 2.18 -26.95 23.58
C ASP A 424 3.44 -26.44 24.29
N ARG A 425 4.59 -27.02 23.92
CA ARG A 425 5.91 -26.52 24.33
C ARG A 425 6.51 -25.67 23.21
N LYS A 426 7.01 -24.50 23.58
CA LYS A 426 7.78 -23.61 22.70
C LYS A 426 9.20 -23.50 23.23
N SER A 427 10.13 -23.03 22.40
CA SER A 427 11.52 -22.81 22.79
C SER A 427 11.99 -21.42 22.40
N SER A 428 12.91 -20.86 23.16
CA SER A 428 13.46 -19.51 23.01
C SER A 428 14.91 -19.46 23.49
N ALA A 429 15.68 -18.49 23.00
CA ALA A 429 17.02 -18.22 23.54
C ALA A 429 16.92 -17.38 24.82
N ARG A 430 17.98 -17.36 25.63
CA ARG A 430 18.03 -16.55 26.86
C ARG A 430 17.83 -15.05 26.59
N GLY A 431 18.43 -14.57 25.50
CA GLY A 431 18.44 -13.15 25.12
C GLY A 431 17.06 -12.62 24.72
N ASP A 432 16.12 -13.51 24.38
CA ASP A 432 14.75 -13.14 24.02
C ASP A 432 13.92 -12.74 25.26
N TRP A 433 14.40 -13.07 26.46
CA TRP A 433 13.72 -12.79 27.72
C TRP A 433 14.26 -11.53 28.38
N VAL A 434 13.38 -10.54 28.51
CA VAL A 434 13.68 -9.25 29.12
C VAL A 434 13.23 -9.26 30.58
N GLN A 435 14.07 -8.75 31.48
CA GLN A 435 13.71 -8.59 32.88
C GLN A 435 12.72 -7.43 33.02
N VAL A 436 11.59 -7.68 33.67
CA VAL A 436 10.54 -6.69 33.95
C VAL A 436 10.46 -6.38 35.43
N GLU A 437 9.67 -5.35 35.78
CA GLU A 437 9.48 -4.91 37.16
C GLU A 437 9.02 -6.08 38.06
N GLY A 438 9.55 -6.15 39.28
CA GLY A 438 9.28 -7.24 40.22
C GLY A 438 10.13 -8.50 40.05
N GLY A 439 11.20 -8.46 39.24
CA GLY A 439 12.15 -9.57 39.09
C GLY A 439 11.66 -10.72 38.20
N ALA A 440 10.53 -10.52 37.52
CA ALA A 440 10.01 -11.44 36.52
C ALA A 440 10.72 -11.27 35.17
N PHE A 441 10.56 -12.26 34.29
CA PHE A 441 11.04 -12.21 32.92
C PHE A 441 9.87 -12.32 31.95
N ALA A 442 9.92 -11.54 30.88
CA ALA A 442 8.91 -11.50 29.83
C ALA A 442 9.53 -11.77 28.45
N LEU A 443 8.78 -12.47 27.61
CA LEU A 443 9.10 -12.83 26.23
C LEU A 443 7.93 -12.41 25.35
N GLN A 444 8.19 -11.50 24.41
CA GLN A 444 7.18 -11.05 23.45
C GLN A 444 6.91 -12.13 22.41
N GLY A 445 5.70 -12.70 22.41
CA GLY A 445 5.21 -13.55 21.34
C GLY A 445 4.39 -12.77 20.30
N ARG A 446 3.95 -13.44 19.23
CA ARG A 446 3.13 -12.77 18.18
C ARG A 446 1.79 -12.24 18.68
N LYS A 447 1.13 -12.98 19.57
CA LYS A 447 -0.22 -12.67 20.09
C LYS A 447 -0.24 -12.42 21.61
N HIS A 448 0.72 -13.01 22.33
CA HIS A 448 0.75 -13.03 23.78
C HIS A 448 2.14 -12.62 24.27
N THR A 449 2.20 -11.92 25.39
CA THR A 449 3.44 -11.74 26.15
C THR A 449 3.54 -12.87 27.16
N TYR A 450 4.54 -13.73 27.00
CA TYR A 450 4.77 -14.82 27.93
C TYR A 450 5.59 -14.30 29.10
N TYR A 451 5.15 -14.55 30.33
CA TYR A 451 5.89 -14.10 31.50
C TYR A 451 6.09 -15.22 32.52
N THR A 452 7.17 -15.14 33.27
CA THR A 452 7.44 -16.05 34.38
C THR A 452 8.13 -15.33 35.53
N GLN A 453 7.74 -15.65 36.76
CA GLN A 453 8.45 -15.21 37.97
C GLN A 453 9.66 -16.11 38.28
N ASN A 454 9.68 -17.33 37.74
CA ASN A 454 10.68 -18.35 38.06
C ASN A 454 11.52 -18.67 36.81
N PHE A 455 12.38 -17.75 36.43
CA PHE A 455 13.27 -17.95 35.29
C PHE A 455 14.50 -18.77 35.68
N PRO A 456 14.81 -19.89 35.00
CA PRO A 456 15.96 -20.72 35.36
C PRO A 456 17.28 -19.95 35.22
N LYS A 457 18.10 -19.97 36.27
CA LYS A 457 19.45 -19.38 36.23
C LYS A 457 20.30 -20.14 35.20
N SER A 458 21.15 -19.39 34.50
CA SER A 458 22.09 -19.89 33.49
C SER A 458 23.04 -20.92 34.06
#